data_AF-A0A433D1Q3-F1
#
_entry.id   AF-A0A433D1Q3-F1
#
_cell.length_a   1.000
_cell.length_b   1.000
_cell.length_c   1.000
_cell.angle_alpha   90.00
_cell.angle_beta   90.00
_cell.angle_gamma   90.00
#
_symmetry.space_group_name_H-M   'P 1'
#
loop_
_entity.id
_entity.type
_entity.pdbx_description
1 polymer ?
#
loop_
_entity_poly.entity_id
_entity_poly.type
_entity_poly.pdbx_seq_one_letter_code
_entity_poly.pdbx_strand_id
1 'polypeptide(L)'
;MSRILCSQVYKPHLLQKIVQRSTATPLNNEMNKYSLACLACLAVLLVVTPALIKAYSFDATTIDPNNPEYCFSESGVTDMFTLFDCLDAFTVQKNDWDVSLSFTDLSRYDAAQPTAQERADFTATVTAMLNIDGDCSCVTVPTSISSYYAIATFTDTSKNSDFCVFYEKVRKRPQAARSSGYPPNHVVGIVHNYADIIFIYLFADPRFAPQSSRQAFTSTRKEYEKGWGVFVVPKTARQVSRFIHLSAPHPKWDLGTPQQAAYLFANSGAKSLLVDGRHRWAISTQSACISAGNHSLTDPTHDNNEVFHSASQAIHNWQINAPNTCPVTGGCAFIQIHGKGNDCDGSGGTVNSRIFVSNGLAGSSTLYQTYSTSPANRLAYYLSLEFGAGSGGVNMPINDTVCDLAAFTNVFGRIVNGVSNEPANNECIMAATDASAFNMNRFVHAEQSPDMRALSPDSCPSTGCSGASRSINTNWPAWNTALKKAFDATCVGGVPADSDSLLCPP
;
A
#
# COMPACT_ATOMS: atom_id res chain seq x y z
N MET A 1 -3.41 -12.90 36.52
CA MET A 1 -2.63 -12.52 35.33
C MET A 1 -3.28 -11.30 34.72
N SER A 2 -2.63 -10.15 34.88
CA SER A 2 -3.20 -8.80 34.74
C SER A 2 -3.53 -8.45 33.29
N ARG A 3 -4.77 -8.00 33.04
CA ARG A 3 -5.18 -7.31 31.81
C ARG A 3 -5.33 -5.82 32.13
N ILE A 4 -4.58 -4.99 31.43
CA ILE A 4 -4.72 -3.53 31.48
C ILE A 4 -5.79 -3.15 30.45
N LEU A 5 -6.89 -2.57 30.93
CA LEU A 5 -7.95 -1.97 30.10
C LEU A 5 -7.70 -0.46 30.03
N CYS A 6 -7.52 0.07 28.82
CA CYS A 6 -7.54 1.51 28.56
C CYS A 6 -8.91 1.88 27.97
N SER A 7 -9.66 2.73 28.67
CA SER A 7 -10.82 3.47 28.12
C SER A 7 -11.15 4.63 29.06
N GLN A 8 -11.22 5.85 28.52
CA GLN A 8 -12.24 6.89 28.74
C GLN A 8 -11.77 8.25 28.20
N VAL A 9 -12.51 8.85 27.26
CA VAL A 9 -12.49 10.31 27.04
C VAL A 9 -13.91 10.85 26.76
N TYR A 10 -14.15 11.98 27.42
CA TYR A 10 -15.33 12.84 27.57
C TYR A 10 -15.79 13.59 26.30
N LYS A 11 -17.08 13.98 26.28
CA LYS A 11 -17.68 15.00 25.38
C LYS A 11 -17.98 16.29 26.15
N PRO A 12 -18.02 17.47 25.47
CA PRO A 12 -18.90 18.55 25.90
C PRO A 12 -19.82 19.09 24.79
N HIS A 13 -21.00 19.54 25.22
CA HIS A 13 -22.09 20.15 24.47
C HIS A 13 -22.15 21.68 24.71
N LEU A 14 -22.76 22.37 23.73
CA LEU A 14 -23.61 23.57 23.81
C LEU A 14 -23.00 24.97 24.05
N LEU A 15 -23.36 25.91 23.14
CA LEU A 15 -23.93 27.21 23.52
C LEU A 15 -24.79 27.83 22.39
N GLN A 16 -25.91 28.42 22.79
CA GLN A 16 -27.03 28.93 21.98
C GLN A 16 -27.14 30.48 22.11
N LYS A 17 -27.54 31.13 21.01
CA LYS A 17 -28.41 32.32 20.83
C LYS A 17 -28.37 33.52 21.81
N ILE A 18 -28.24 34.73 21.23
CA ILE A 18 -28.92 35.97 21.68
C ILE A 18 -29.55 36.69 20.47
N VAL A 19 -30.66 37.37 20.74
CA VAL A 19 -31.72 37.87 19.85
C VAL A 19 -31.89 39.40 20.02
N GLN A 20 -32.36 40.06 18.95
CA GLN A 20 -33.31 41.20 18.88
C GLN A 20 -32.91 42.65 18.53
N ARG A 21 -33.83 43.18 17.70
CA ARG A 21 -34.08 44.47 17.03
C ARG A 21 -34.28 45.70 17.95
N SER A 22 -34.08 46.89 17.39
CA SER A 22 -34.92 48.08 17.63
C SER A 22 -34.78 49.15 16.51
N THR A 23 -35.76 50.06 16.43
CA THR A 23 -36.35 50.77 15.29
C THR A 23 -36.09 52.30 15.23
N ALA A 24 -36.01 52.84 14.00
CA ALA A 24 -36.53 54.09 13.38
C ALA A 24 -36.64 55.49 14.12
N THR A 25 -35.79 56.46 13.66
CA THR A 25 -36.00 57.88 13.14
C THR A 25 -36.73 59.01 13.94
N PRO A 26 -36.39 60.34 13.83
CA PRO A 26 -36.25 61.11 12.55
C PRO A 26 -35.16 62.23 12.44
N LEU A 27 -35.13 62.82 11.24
CA LEU A 27 -34.21 63.82 10.69
C LEU A 27 -34.21 65.19 11.39
N ASN A 28 -33.01 65.74 11.61
CA ASN A 28 -32.54 67.05 11.14
C ASN A 28 -31.04 67.21 11.46
N ASN A 29 -30.32 68.04 10.68
CA ASN A 29 -28.87 68.27 10.64
C ASN A 29 -28.07 67.36 9.69
N GLU A 30 -28.33 67.59 8.40
CA GLU A 30 -27.52 67.22 7.23
C GLU A 30 -26.30 68.17 7.13
N MET A 31 -25.09 67.60 7.18
CA MET A 31 -23.78 68.10 6.68
C MET A 31 -22.58 67.88 7.61
N ASN A 32 -22.77 67.48 8.87
CA ASN A 32 -21.66 66.98 9.72
C ASN A 32 -21.67 65.45 9.93
N LYS A 33 -22.64 64.75 9.35
CA LYS A 33 -22.81 63.29 9.53
C LYS A 33 -22.03 62.43 8.53
N TYR A 34 -21.62 62.96 7.37
CA TYR A 34 -20.86 62.19 6.39
C TYR A 34 -19.39 61.98 6.78
N SER A 35 -18.84 62.80 7.67
CA SER A 35 -17.49 62.58 8.23
C SER A 35 -17.49 61.53 9.35
N LEU A 36 -18.44 61.62 10.30
CA LEU A 36 -18.52 60.66 11.40
C LEU A 36 -19.09 59.30 11.00
N ALA A 37 -20.03 59.21 10.05
CA ALA A 37 -20.53 57.91 9.56
C ALA A 37 -19.46 57.15 8.74
N CYS A 38 -18.58 57.86 8.04
CA CYS A 38 -17.46 57.26 7.33
C CYS A 38 -16.37 56.75 8.30
N LEU A 39 -16.06 57.53 9.34
CA LEU A 39 -15.16 57.11 10.43
C LEU A 39 -15.73 55.96 11.27
N ALA A 40 -17.04 55.91 11.52
CA ALA A 40 -17.69 54.80 12.23
C ALA A 40 -17.75 53.52 11.39
N CYS A 41 -18.01 53.61 10.07
CA CYS A 41 -17.91 52.45 9.17
C CYS A 41 -16.47 51.96 9.02
N LEU A 42 -15.47 52.86 9.02
CA LEU A 42 -14.05 52.48 8.99
C LEU A 42 -13.61 51.83 10.31
N ALA A 43 -14.11 52.31 11.46
CA ALA A 43 -13.86 51.72 12.77
C ALA A 43 -14.54 50.35 12.95
N VAL A 44 -15.76 50.17 12.42
CA VAL A 44 -16.41 48.85 12.38
C VAL A 44 -15.68 47.91 11.42
N LEU A 45 -15.17 48.38 10.27
CA LEU A 45 -14.30 47.58 9.42
C LEU A 45 -12.99 47.21 10.14
N LEU A 46 -12.36 48.12 10.89
CA LEU A 46 -11.10 47.88 11.61
C LEU A 46 -11.24 46.99 12.86
N VAL A 47 -12.42 46.93 13.47
CA VAL A 47 -12.70 46.06 14.63
C VAL A 47 -13.25 44.70 14.21
N VAL A 48 -13.97 44.61 13.08
CA VAL A 48 -14.52 43.35 12.56
C VAL A 48 -13.53 42.62 11.65
N THR A 49 -12.57 43.31 10.99
CA THR A 49 -11.56 42.66 10.14
C THR A 49 -10.61 41.72 10.90
N PRO A 50 -10.08 42.00 12.09
CA PRO A 50 -9.22 41.03 12.79
C PRO A 50 -10.00 39.79 13.25
N ALA A 51 -11.30 39.95 13.56
CA ALA A 51 -12.17 38.86 13.96
C ALA A 51 -12.63 37.99 12.77
N LEU A 52 -12.88 38.59 11.60
CA LEU A 52 -13.15 37.86 10.36
C LEU A 52 -11.89 37.26 9.72
N ILE A 53 -10.73 37.90 9.86
CA ILE A 53 -9.43 37.36 9.41
C ILE A 53 -9.00 36.17 10.30
N LYS A 54 -9.33 36.17 11.60
CA LYS A 54 -9.18 34.97 12.46
C LYS A 54 -10.21 33.87 12.18
N ALA A 55 -11.38 34.20 11.65
CA ALA A 55 -12.37 33.20 11.24
C ALA A 55 -12.10 32.60 9.84
N TYR A 56 -11.23 33.25 9.05
CA TYR A 56 -10.77 32.79 7.73
C TYR A 56 -9.29 32.38 7.72
N SER A 57 -8.71 32.02 8.86
CA SER A 57 -7.54 31.15 8.84
C SER A 57 -8.03 29.74 8.47
N PHE A 58 -8.27 29.54 7.17
CA PHE A 58 -8.37 28.22 6.59
C PHE A 58 -7.02 27.55 6.80
N ASP A 59 -6.87 26.89 7.95
CA ASP A 59 -5.75 25.99 8.25
C ASP A 59 -5.98 24.67 7.48
N ALA A 60 -6.31 24.79 6.19
CA ALA A 60 -6.14 23.71 5.26
C ALA A 60 -4.64 23.64 5.03
N THR A 61 -3.94 22.94 5.92
CA THR A 61 -2.67 22.32 5.57
C THR A 61 -2.97 21.46 4.35
N THR A 62 -2.78 22.01 3.15
CA THR A 62 -2.91 21.28 1.90
C THR A 62 -1.91 20.15 1.99
N ILE A 63 -2.40 18.94 2.21
CA ILE A 63 -1.55 17.75 2.23
C ILE A 63 -0.92 17.66 0.84
N ASP A 64 0.41 17.52 0.81
CA ASP A 64 1.15 17.46 -0.44
C ASP A 64 0.69 16.21 -1.22
N PRO A 65 0.15 16.36 -2.45
CA PRO A 65 -0.27 15.23 -3.28
C PRO A 65 0.91 14.35 -3.76
N ASN A 66 2.14 14.71 -3.38
CA ASN A 66 3.35 13.90 -3.51
C ASN A 66 3.72 13.15 -2.23
N ASN A 67 2.86 13.14 -1.21
CA ASN A 67 3.03 12.36 0.00
C ASN A 67 1.92 11.28 0.09
N PRO A 68 2.24 10.00 0.38
CA PRO A 68 1.27 8.94 0.62
C PRO A 68 0.18 9.28 1.65
N GLU A 69 0.47 10.18 2.61
CA GLU A 69 -0.54 10.74 3.54
C GLU A 69 -1.76 11.33 2.82
N TYR A 70 -1.58 11.85 1.60
CA TYR A 70 -2.66 12.37 0.76
C TYR A 70 -3.75 11.33 0.52
N CYS A 71 -3.38 10.07 0.30
CA CYS A 71 -4.31 8.97 0.01
C CYS A 71 -5.31 8.70 1.15
N PHE A 72 -5.01 9.12 2.38
CA PHE A 72 -5.91 8.95 3.54
C PHE A 72 -6.89 10.11 3.73
N SER A 73 -6.66 11.21 3.02
CA SER A 73 -7.43 12.46 3.13
C SER A 73 -8.19 12.81 1.86
N GLU A 74 -7.86 12.15 0.76
CA GLU A 74 -8.47 12.37 -0.54
C GLU A 74 -9.92 11.86 -0.55
N SER A 75 -10.85 12.74 -0.95
CA SER A 75 -12.29 12.42 -0.95
C SER A 75 -12.68 11.29 -1.90
N GLY A 76 -11.83 10.97 -2.87
CA GLY A 76 -12.03 9.86 -3.81
C GLY A 76 -11.55 8.49 -3.29
N VAL A 77 -10.86 8.45 -2.15
CA VAL A 77 -10.36 7.22 -1.55
C VAL A 77 -11.34 6.76 -0.47
N THR A 78 -12.29 5.92 -0.87
CA THR A 78 -13.44 5.54 -0.04
C THR A 78 -13.40 4.09 0.43
N ASP A 79 -12.57 3.26 -0.19
CA ASP A 79 -12.47 1.83 0.09
C ASP A 79 -11.02 1.33 -0.02
N MET A 80 -10.78 0.11 0.44
CA MET A 80 -9.43 -0.48 0.44
C MET A 80 -8.84 -0.61 -0.97
N PHE A 81 -9.69 -0.78 -1.99
CA PHE A 81 -9.26 -0.85 -3.39
C PHE A 81 -8.68 0.49 -3.87
N THR A 82 -9.44 1.57 -3.71
CA THR A 82 -9.05 2.93 -4.09
C THR A 82 -7.85 3.43 -3.28
N LEU A 83 -7.72 3.01 -2.02
CA LEU A 83 -6.53 3.31 -1.21
C LEU A 83 -5.27 2.71 -1.84
N PHE A 84 -5.31 1.45 -2.24
CA PHE A 84 -4.16 0.80 -2.86
C PHE A 84 -3.91 1.27 -4.30
N ASP A 85 -4.93 1.72 -5.04
CA ASP A 85 -4.71 2.39 -6.32
C ASP A 85 -3.94 3.72 -6.13
N CYS A 86 -4.25 4.48 -5.08
CA CYS A 86 -3.52 5.69 -4.72
C CYS A 86 -2.10 5.40 -4.21
N LEU A 87 -1.94 4.46 -3.26
CA LEU A 87 -0.63 4.11 -2.69
C LEU A 87 0.33 3.47 -3.71
N ASP A 88 -0.21 2.73 -4.69
CA ASP A 88 0.61 2.13 -5.75
C ASP A 88 1.23 3.22 -6.65
N ALA A 89 0.70 4.45 -6.69
CA ALA A 89 1.36 5.55 -7.39
C ALA A 89 2.76 5.88 -6.83
N PHE A 90 3.04 5.46 -5.59
CA PHE A 90 4.32 5.69 -4.89
C PHE A 90 5.31 4.53 -5.02
N THR A 91 4.92 3.40 -5.61
CA THR A 91 5.80 2.24 -5.82
C THR A 91 7.03 2.65 -6.63
N VAL A 92 8.22 2.27 -6.14
CA VAL A 92 9.49 2.49 -6.85
C VAL A 92 9.44 1.81 -8.22
N GLN A 93 9.74 2.56 -9.28
CA GLN A 93 9.59 2.10 -10.66
C GLN A 93 10.74 1.17 -11.10
N LYS A 94 10.51 0.44 -12.21
CA LYS A 94 11.53 -0.38 -12.86
C LYS A 94 12.76 0.45 -13.23
N ASN A 95 13.95 -0.08 -12.97
CA ASN A 95 15.25 0.54 -13.25
C ASN A 95 15.45 1.92 -12.60
N ASP A 96 14.59 2.32 -11.66
CA ASP A 96 14.70 3.65 -11.04
C ASP A 96 15.92 3.76 -10.10
N TRP A 97 16.46 2.61 -9.67
CA TRP A 97 17.70 2.54 -8.91
C TRP A 97 18.92 2.23 -9.79
N ASP A 98 18.72 2.08 -11.10
CA ASP A 98 19.77 1.95 -12.11
C ASP A 98 20.13 3.37 -12.62
N VAL A 99 20.76 4.16 -11.76
CA VAL A 99 20.96 5.61 -11.99
C VAL A 99 22.10 5.93 -12.95
N SER A 100 22.73 4.91 -13.54
CA SER A 100 23.90 5.05 -14.39
C SER A 100 23.80 4.12 -15.60
N LEU A 101 24.25 4.59 -16.77
CA LEU A 101 24.49 3.72 -17.94
C LEU A 101 25.52 2.61 -17.65
N SER A 102 26.23 2.70 -16.52
CA SER A 102 26.89 1.56 -15.88
C SER A 102 25.91 0.92 -14.89
N PHE A 103 25.42 -0.28 -15.20
CA PHE A 103 24.58 -1.17 -14.40
C PHE A 103 25.17 -1.59 -13.02
N THR A 104 26.01 -0.74 -12.42
CA THR A 104 26.89 -1.01 -11.28
C THR A 104 26.69 -0.01 -10.13
N ASP A 105 25.92 1.06 -10.31
CA ASP A 105 25.65 2.02 -9.22
C ASP A 105 24.50 1.51 -8.35
N LEU A 106 24.84 0.74 -7.31
CA LEU A 106 23.89 0.23 -6.32
C LEU A 106 23.58 1.25 -5.22
N SER A 107 24.12 2.47 -5.27
CA SER A 107 24.10 3.39 -4.11
C SER A 107 22.70 3.71 -3.60
N ARG A 108 21.70 3.82 -4.49
CA ARG A 108 20.30 4.05 -4.10
C ARG A 108 19.67 2.80 -3.48
N TYR A 109 19.96 1.61 -4.01
CA TYR A 109 19.54 0.34 -3.42
C TYR A 109 20.16 0.15 -2.04
N ASP A 110 21.48 0.33 -1.91
CA ASP A 110 22.22 0.18 -0.65
C ASP A 110 21.71 1.17 0.42
N ALA A 111 21.40 2.42 0.03
CA ALA A 111 20.82 3.41 0.93
C ALA A 111 19.35 3.09 1.30
N ALA A 112 18.63 2.34 0.46
CA ALA A 112 17.27 1.89 0.70
C ALA A 112 17.21 0.62 1.57
N GLN A 113 18.28 -0.17 1.65
CA GLN A 113 18.32 -1.34 2.53
C GLN A 113 18.25 -0.93 4.02
N PRO A 114 17.52 -1.67 4.87
CA PRO A 114 17.47 -1.38 6.28
C PRO A 114 18.80 -1.76 6.95
N THR A 115 19.21 -0.97 7.93
CA THR A 115 20.13 -1.42 8.96
C THR A 115 19.52 -2.58 9.77
N ALA A 116 20.35 -3.30 10.53
CA ALA A 116 19.86 -4.37 11.41
C ALA A 116 18.81 -3.87 12.41
N GLN A 117 19.00 -2.67 12.96
CA GLN A 117 18.05 -2.06 13.89
C GLN A 117 16.74 -1.69 13.20
N GLU A 118 16.78 -1.05 12.03
CA GLU A 118 15.57 -0.72 11.26
C GLU A 118 14.77 -1.97 10.88
N ARG A 119 15.44 -3.07 10.49
CA ARG A 119 14.79 -4.34 10.16
C ARG A 119 14.13 -4.97 11.39
N ALA A 120 14.81 -4.95 12.54
CA ALA A 120 14.25 -5.44 13.80
C ALA A 120 13.03 -4.62 14.23
N ASP A 121 13.12 -3.29 14.15
CA ASP A 121 12.03 -2.38 14.51
C ASP A 121 10.84 -2.48 13.55
N PHE A 122 11.10 -2.66 12.24
CA PHE A 122 10.06 -2.87 11.24
C PHE A 122 9.28 -4.16 11.52
N THR A 123 9.98 -5.29 11.70
CA THR A 123 9.35 -6.59 11.98
C THR A 123 8.65 -6.63 13.34
N ALA A 124 9.19 -5.95 14.35
CA ALA A 124 8.53 -5.75 15.64
C ALA A 124 7.24 -4.92 15.51
N THR A 125 7.24 -3.88 14.68
CA THR A 125 6.05 -3.06 14.39
C THR A 125 4.97 -3.88 13.69
N VAL A 126 5.34 -4.65 12.66
CA VAL A 126 4.43 -5.60 11.98
C VAL A 126 3.82 -6.60 12.96
N THR A 127 4.65 -7.18 13.84
CA THR A 127 4.19 -8.13 14.87
C THR A 127 3.24 -7.45 15.88
N ALA A 128 3.54 -6.23 16.31
CA ALA A 128 2.69 -5.47 17.23
C ALA A 128 1.31 -5.17 16.59
N MET A 129 1.29 -4.80 15.31
CA MET A 129 0.05 -4.54 14.58
C MET A 129 -0.86 -5.76 14.47
N LEU A 130 -0.31 -6.96 14.31
CA LEU A 130 -1.10 -8.20 14.32
C LEU A 130 -1.89 -8.40 15.63
N ASN A 131 -1.51 -7.72 16.71
CA ASN A 131 -2.20 -7.78 18.01
C ASN A 131 -3.15 -6.59 18.27
N ILE A 132 -3.36 -5.69 17.31
CA ILE A 132 -4.29 -4.56 17.48
C ILE A 132 -5.72 -5.06 17.68
N ASP A 133 -6.41 -4.45 18.65
CA ASP A 133 -7.85 -4.61 18.88
C ASP A 133 -8.47 -3.30 19.40
N GLY A 134 -8.88 -2.44 18.46
CA GLY A 134 -9.66 -1.22 18.70
C GLY A 134 -8.95 0.10 18.42
N ASP A 135 -7.63 0.19 18.60
CA ASP A 135 -6.89 1.45 18.51
C ASP A 135 -5.58 1.29 17.74
N CYS A 136 -5.46 1.92 16.57
CA CYS A 136 -4.23 1.88 15.78
C CYS A 136 -3.06 2.63 16.45
N SER A 137 -3.34 3.57 17.36
CA SER A 137 -2.31 4.35 18.05
C SER A 137 -1.63 3.60 19.20
N CYS A 138 -2.13 2.41 19.56
CA CYS A 138 -1.48 1.57 20.58
C CYS A 138 -0.12 1.01 20.13
N VAL A 139 0.15 1.00 18.82
CA VAL A 139 1.45 0.64 18.26
C VAL A 139 2.23 1.91 17.96
N THR A 140 3.37 2.07 18.62
CA THR A 140 4.30 3.18 18.35
C THR A 140 5.29 2.78 17.27
N VAL A 141 5.46 3.62 16.25
CA VAL A 141 6.51 3.45 15.23
C VAL A 141 7.87 3.80 15.86
N PRO A 142 8.84 2.87 15.93
CA PRO A 142 10.14 3.14 16.55
C PRO A 142 10.92 4.26 15.86
N THR A 143 11.75 4.98 16.62
CA THR A 143 12.46 6.18 16.13
C THR A 143 13.43 5.91 14.99
N SER A 144 13.93 4.68 14.86
CA SER A 144 14.81 4.24 13.76
C SER A 144 14.13 4.30 12.40
N ILE A 145 12.81 4.10 12.36
CA ILE A 145 12.01 4.06 11.12
C ILE A 145 10.92 5.15 11.08
N SER A 146 10.67 5.87 12.17
CA SER A 146 9.59 6.87 12.25
C SER A 146 9.79 8.07 11.34
N SER A 147 10.99 8.30 10.79
CA SER A 147 11.20 9.30 9.74
C SER A 147 10.59 8.90 8.40
N TYR A 148 10.49 7.60 8.13
CA TYR A 148 10.04 7.04 6.85
C TYR A 148 8.72 6.30 6.97
N TYR A 149 8.24 5.99 8.18
CA TYR A 149 7.02 5.22 8.36
C TYR A 149 6.03 5.89 9.31
N ALA A 150 4.76 5.58 9.13
CA ALA A 150 3.66 5.99 10.01
C ALA A 150 2.57 4.90 10.05
N ILE A 151 1.74 4.95 11.09
CA ILE A 151 0.51 4.17 11.19
C ILE A 151 -0.67 5.13 11.11
N ALA A 152 -1.62 4.86 10.21
CA ALA A 152 -2.86 5.60 10.08
C ALA A 152 -4.07 4.68 10.28
N THR A 153 -5.16 5.24 10.81
CA THR A 153 -6.47 4.59 10.70
C THR A 153 -7.06 4.93 9.34
N PHE A 154 -7.53 3.93 8.61
CA PHE A 154 -8.28 4.10 7.38
C PHE A 154 -9.68 3.54 7.56
N THR A 155 -10.70 4.33 7.24
CA THR A 155 -12.11 3.91 7.26
C THR A 155 -12.55 3.59 5.84
N ASP A 156 -12.77 2.30 5.57
CA ASP A 156 -13.44 1.85 4.35
C ASP A 156 -14.94 2.17 4.49
N THR A 157 -15.35 3.27 3.89
CA THR A 157 -16.72 3.77 3.93
C THR A 157 -17.69 2.87 3.18
N SER A 158 -17.23 2.09 2.20
CA SER A 158 -18.06 1.12 1.47
C SER A 158 -18.47 -0.06 2.35
N LYS A 159 -17.67 -0.37 3.38
CA LYS A 159 -17.89 -1.48 4.32
C LYS A 159 -18.20 -1.04 5.74
N ASN A 160 -18.13 0.27 6.01
CA ASN A 160 -18.19 0.82 7.37
C ASN A 160 -17.22 0.08 8.31
N SER A 161 -15.98 -0.09 7.87
CA SER A 161 -14.95 -0.87 8.55
C SER A 161 -13.65 -0.10 8.64
N ASP A 162 -13.02 -0.15 9.81
CA ASP A 162 -11.74 0.52 10.04
C ASP A 162 -10.56 -0.46 9.94
N PHE A 163 -9.43 0.05 9.48
CA PHE A 163 -8.17 -0.67 9.32
C PHE A 163 -7.01 0.15 9.86
N CYS A 164 -5.97 -0.53 10.33
CA CYS A 164 -4.70 0.09 10.68
C CYS A 164 -3.69 -0.15 9.57
N VAL A 165 -3.20 0.93 8.97
CA VAL A 165 -2.32 0.92 7.80
C VAL A 165 -0.95 1.43 8.22
N PHE A 166 0.08 0.59 8.07
CA PHE A 166 1.48 0.93 8.26
C PHE A 166 2.13 1.10 6.91
N TYR A 167 2.49 2.34 6.61
CA TYR A 167 2.88 2.77 5.27
C TYR A 167 4.11 3.66 5.33
N GLU A 168 4.83 3.67 4.22
CA GLU A 168 5.99 4.51 4.04
C GLU A 168 5.56 5.95 3.67
N LYS A 169 6.22 6.93 4.26
CA LYS A 169 6.10 8.36 3.96
C LYS A 169 7.16 8.74 2.94
N VAL A 170 6.82 9.67 2.07
CA VAL A 170 7.83 10.35 1.27
C VAL A 170 8.57 11.32 2.18
N ARG A 171 9.89 11.19 2.29
CA ARG A 171 10.68 12.15 3.04
C ARG A 171 10.49 13.53 2.43
N LYS A 172 10.07 14.47 3.28
CA LYS A 172 10.21 15.89 2.98
C LYS A 172 11.69 16.12 2.73
N ARG A 173 12.09 16.23 1.46
CA ARG A 173 13.42 16.74 1.15
C ARG A 173 13.50 18.05 1.93
N PRO A 174 14.56 18.28 2.73
CA PRO A 174 14.82 19.61 3.23
C PRO A 174 14.70 20.49 1.99
N GLN A 175 13.73 21.40 1.95
CA GLN A 175 13.72 22.41 0.92
C GLN A 175 15.07 23.05 1.11
N ALA A 176 16.05 22.67 0.26
CA ALA A 176 17.38 23.22 0.31
C ALA A 176 17.08 24.69 0.27
N ALA A 177 17.31 25.37 1.41
CA ALA A 177 16.92 26.75 1.57
C ALA A 177 17.47 27.38 0.31
N ARG A 178 16.57 27.79 -0.60
CA ARG A 178 16.98 28.53 -1.77
C ARG A 178 17.44 29.81 -1.10
N SER A 179 18.70 29.81 -0.68
CA SER A 179 19.43 30.98 -0.31
C SER A 179 19.30 31.77 -1.58
N SER A 180 18.38 32.72 -1.57
CA SER A 180 18.24 33.76 -2.56
C SER A 180 19.47 34.67 -2.46
N GLY A 181 20.67 34.07 -2.43
CA GLY A 181 21.95 34.68 -2.67
C GLY A 181 22.11 34.97 -4.15
N TYR A 182 21.04 35.46 -4.79
CA TYR A 182 21.28 36.60 -5.64
C TYR A 182 21.81 37.68 -4.69
N PRO A 183 23.07 38.11 -4.85
CA PRO A 183 23.51 39.32 -4.16
C PRO A 183 22.47 40.40 -4.47
N PRO A 184 22.13 41.28 -3.51
CA PRO A 184 21.24 42.40 -3.80
C PRO A 184 21.90 43.18 -4.94
N ASN A 185 21.42 42.97 -6.17
CA ASN A 185 21.73 43.86 -7.26
C ASN A 185 21.26 45.22 -6.76
N HIS A 186 22.23 46.11 -6.61
CA HIS A 186 22.00 47.53 -6.44
C HIS A 186 20.84 47.93 -7.36
N VAL A 187 19.72 48.32 -6.75
CA VAL A 187 18.72 49.10 -7.46
C VAL A 187 19.39 50.44 -7.73
N VAL A 188 20.08 50.55 -8.85
CA VAL A 188 20.43 51.84 -9.43
C VAL A 188 19.10 52.41 -9.92
N GLY A 189 18.51 53.27 -9.10
CA GLY A 189 17.38 54.09 -9.52
C GLY A 189 17.85 55.03 -10.62
N ILE A 190 17.54 54.70 -11.87
CA ILE A 190 17.56 55.68 -12.96
C ILE A 190 16.16 56.29 -12.98
N VAL A 191 16.05 57.50 -12.46
CA VAL A 191 14.93 58.40 -12.76
C VAL A 191 15.23 59.01 -14.11
N HIS A 192 14.47 58.70 -15.16
CA HIS A 192 14.32 59.64 -16.27
C HIS A 192 12.96 59.55 -16.95
N ASN A 193 12.49 60.75 -17.30
CA ASN A 193 11.23 61.09 -17.96
C ASN A 193 11.07 60.47 -19.35
N TYR A 194 9.80 60.24 -19.67
CA TYR A 194 9.13 60.04 -20.97
C TYR A 194 9.96 59.94 -22.27
N ALA A 195 9.59 58.90 -23.03
CA ALA A 195 9.84 58.61 -24.45
C ALA A 195 11.17 57.92 -24.80
N ASP A 196 11.17 56.58 -24.77
CA ASP A 196 11.38 55.72 -25.96
C ASP A 196 11.58 54.24 -25.54
N ILE A 197 11.01 53.33 -26.33
CA ILE A 197 10.99 51.88 -26.06
C ILE A 197 12.37 51.28 -26.40
N ILE A 198 13.03 50.67 -25.41
CA ILE A 198 14.22 49.83 -25.60
C ILE A 198 13.93 48.43 -25.04
N PHE A 199 14.01 47.41 -25.90
CA PHE A 199 14.01 46.00 -25.51
C PHE A 199 15.41 45.62 -25.00
N ILE A 200 15.50 45.21 -23.73
CA ILE A 200 16.71 44.61 -23.15
C ILE A 200 16.55 43.08 -23.20
N TYR A 201 17.35 42.42 -24.03
CA TYR A 201 17.55 40.97 -23.96
C TYR A 201 18.72 40.67 -23.03
N LEU A 202 18.45 39.96 -21.92
CA LEU A 202 19.50 39.41 -21.06
C LEU A 202 19.89 38.02 -21.58
N PHE A 203 21.09 37.92 -22.17
CA PHE A 203 21.75 36.62 -22.41
C PHE A 203 22.55 36.24 -21.17
N ALA A 204 22.21 35.11 -20.53
CA ALA A 204 23.06 34.47 -19.55
C ALA A 204 24.09 33.58 -20.29
N ASP A 205 25.39 33.82 -20.08
CA ASP A 205 26.49 33.02 -20.64
C ASP A 205 26.56 31.64 -19.92
N PRO A 206 26.42 30.51 -20.62
CA PRO A 206 26.40 29.18 -20.00
C PRO A 206 27.79 28.63 -19.61
N ARG A 207 28.89 29.38 -19.75
CA ARG A 207 30.26 28.81 -19.67
C ARG A 207 30.97 28.92 -18.31
N PHE A 208 30.35 29.42 -17.25
CA PHE A 208 31.02 29.63 -15.96
C PHE A 208 30.29 29.05 -14.74
N ALA A 209 29.89 27.77 -14.80
CA ALA A 209 29.51 27.01 -13.62
C ALA A 209 30.57 25.92 -13.32
N PRO A 210 31.24 25.94 -12.15
CA PRO A 210 32.16 24.88 -11.77
C PRO A 210 31.41 23.56 -11.55
N GLN A 211 31.79 22.53 -12.32
CA GLN A 211 31.36 21.15 -12.17
C GLN A 211 31.98 20.54 -10.90
N SER A 212 31.33 20.71 -9.75
CA SER A 212 31.42 19.74 -8.66
C SER A 212 30.04 19.11 -8.51
N SER A 213 29.94 17.85 -8.93
CA SER A 213 28.75 17.01 -9.00
C SER A 213 28.07 16.79 -7.63
N ARG A 214 27.32 17.77 -7.18
CA ARG A 214 26.06 17.49 -6.47
C ARG A 214 24.96 17.61 -7.49
N GLN A 215 24.72 16.53 -8.24
CA GLN A 215 23.40 16.35 -8.83
C GLN A 215 22.43 16.22 -7.66
N ALA A 216 21.90 17.37 -7.22
CA ALA A 216 20.68 17.37 -6.44
C ALA A 216 19.64 16.76 -7.37
N PHE A 217 19.36 15.46 -7.20
CA PHE A 217 18.24 14.80 -7.82
C PHE A 217 16.99 15.56 -7.39
N THR A 218 16.56 16.53 -8.19
CA THR A 218 15.22 17.13 -8.10
C THR A 218 14.26 16.15 -8.76
N SER A 219 14.20 14.92 -8.25
CA SER A 219 13.15 13.99 -8.67
C SER A 219 11.83 14.61 -8.18
N THR A 220 11.00 15.03 -9.12
CA THR A 220 9.58 15.37 -8.95
C THR A 220 8.74 14.10 -8.78
N ARG A 221 9.38 12.95 -8.52
CA ARG A 221 8.72 11.66 -8.54
C ARG A 221 8.08 11.39 -7.19
N LYS A 222 6.83 10.99 -7.26
CA LYS A 222 6.03 10.46 -6.16
C LYS A 222 6.49 9.02 -5.95
N GLU A 223 7.63 8.79 -5.31
CA GLU A 223 8.15 7.45 -5.07
C GLU A 223 8.55 7.29 -3.61
N TYR A 224 8.36 6.09 -3.07
CA TYR A 224 8.92 5.68 -1.79
C TYR A 224 10.44 5.85 -1.77
N GLU A 225 11.00 6.27 -0.62
CA GLU A 225 12.44 6.43 -0.43
C GLU A 225 13.13 5.07 -0.25
N LYS A 226 12.48 4.17 0.49
CA LYS A 226 12.93 2.84 0.86
C LYS A 226 12.26 1.76 0.03
N GLY A 227 10.97 1.91 -0.26
CA GLY A 227 10.16 0.94 -0.98
C GLY A 227 10.03 -0.39 -0.22
N TRP A 228 9.88 -0.35 1.11
CA TRP A 228 9.73 -1.57 1.92
C TRP A 228 8.29 -2.10 1.98
N GLY A 229 7.33 -1.32 1.49
CA GLY A 229 5.94 -1.74 1.31
C GLY A 229 4.96 -1.20 2.35
N VAL A 230 3.74 -1.72 2.26
CA VAL A 230 2.58 -1.32 3.06
C VAL A 230 2.00 -2.57 3.74
N PHE A 231 1.77 -2.47 5.05
CA PHE A 231 1.19 -3.53 5.87
C PHE A 231 -0.14 -3.08 6.47
N VAL A 232 -1.16 -3.92 6.40
CA VAL A 232 -2.52 -3.59 6.87
C VAL A 232 -3.09 -4.71 7.72
N VAL A 233 -3.78 -4.32 8.80
CA VAL A 233 -4.59 -5.21 9.64
C VAL A 233 -5.97 -4.62 9.88
N PRO A 234 -7.01 -5.43 10.13
CA PRO A 234 -8.28 -4.93 10.63
C PRO A 234 -8.07 -4.22 11.98
N LYS A 235 -8.80 -3.13 12.23
CA LYS A 235 -8.65 -2.38 13.48
C LYS A 235 -9.14 -3.16 14.69
N THR A 236 -10.11 -4.05 14.54
CA THR A 236 -10.67 -4.85 15.64
C THR A 236 -10.51 -6.34 15.39
N ALA A 237 -10.35 -7.12 16.45
CA ALA A 237 -10.25 -8.57 16.36
C ALA A 237 -11.55 -9.21 15.80
N ARG A 238 -12.71 -8.56 15.99
CA ARG A 238 -14.00 -9.04 15.49
C ARG A 238 -14.13 -9.03 13.96
N GLN A 239 -13.40 -8.14 13.29
CA GLN A 239 -13.36 -8.10 11.82
C GLN A 239 -12.58 -9.28 11.23
N VAL A 240 -11.75 -9.96 12.04
CA VAL A 240 -11.02 -11.15 11.62
C VAL A 240 -11.95 -12.35 11.73
N SER A 241 -12.27 -12.95 10.60
CA SER A 241 -13.00 -14.22 10.53
C SER A 241 -12.15 -15.35 9.98
N ARG A 242 -11.04 -15.05 9.32
CA ARG A 242 -10.15 -16.03 8.69
C ARG A 242 -8.70 -15.66 8.97
N PHE A 243 -7.92 -16.63 9.44
CA PHE A 243 -6.49 -16.45 9.64
C PHE A 243 -5.73 -16.70 8.34
N ILE A 244 -6.06 -15.89 7.35
CA ILE A 244 -5.36 -15.83 6.08
C ILE A 244 -4.52 -14.55 6.05
N HIS A 245 -3.31 -14.69 5.56
CA HIS A 245 -2.45 -13.58 5.17
C HIS A 245 -2.51 -13.45 3.65
N LEU A 246 -2.80 -12.25 3.15
CA LEU A 246 -2.74 -11.93 1.73
C LEU A 246 -1.50 -11.08 1.45
N SER A 247 -0.88 -11.30 0.30
CA SER A 247 0.20 -10.42 -0.13
C SER A 247 0.28 -10.27 -1.64
N ALA A 248 0.82 -9.13 -2.07
CA ALA A 248 1.12 -8.83 -3.46
C ALA A 248 2.59 -8.37 -3.55
N PRO A 249 3.52 -9.28 -3.86
CA PRO A 249 4.95 -9.01 -3.80
C PRO A 249 5.47 -8.20 -4.98
N HIS A 250 4.74 -8.13 -6.11
CA HIS A 250 5.26 -7.55 -7.36
C HIS A 250 4.37 -6.39 -7.84
N PRO A 251 4.20 -5.31 -7.05
CA PRO A 251 3.46 -4.13 -7.51
C PRO A 251 4.12 -3.57 -8.80
N LYS A 252 3.31 -2.97 -9.66
CA LYS A 252 3.68 -2.47 -11.01
C LYS A 252 4.13 -3.52 -12.04
N TRP A 253 4.78 -4.61 -11.64
CA TRP A 253 5.12 -5.71 -12.53
C TRP A 253 3.88 -6.59 -12.76
N ASP A 254 3.24 -7.01 -11.67
CA ASP A 254 2.00 -7.78 -11.68
C ASP A 254 0.82 -6.81 -11.58
N LEU A 255 0.59 -6.02 -12.64
CA LEU A 255 -0.43 -4.97 -12.66
C LEU A 255 -1.78 -5.46 -12.11
N GLY A 256 -2.35 -4.67 -11.19
CA GLY A 256 -3.63 -4.94 -10.54
C GLY A 256 -3.58 -5.87 -9.33
N THR A 257 -2.46 -6.57 -9.07
CA THR A 257 -2.37 -7.48 -7.90
C THR A 257 -2.43 -6.77 -6.54
N PRO A 258 -1.82 -5.57 -6.32
CA PRO A 258 -1.99 -4.85 -5.06
C PRO A 258 -3.46 -4.54 -4.77
N GLN A 259 -4.16 -4.01 -5.78
CA GLN A 259 -5.56 -3.63 -5.71
C GLN A 259 -6.46 -4.85 -5.49
N GLN A 260 -6.19 -5.98 -6.17
CA GLN A 260 -6.92 -7.23 -5.97
C GLN A 260 -6.70 -7.78 -4.57
N ALA A 261 -5.45 -7.85 -4.09
CA ALA A 261 -5.13 -8.33 -2.74
C ALA A 261 -5.79 -7.47 -1.66
N ALA A 262 -5.79 -6.14 -1.86
CA ALA A 262 -6.48 -5.16 -1.04
C ALA A 262 -8.00 -5.37 -1.00
N TYR A 263 -8.62 -5.58 -2.16
CA TYR A 263 -10.03 -5.93 -2.25
C TYR A 263 -10.36 -7.23 -1.51
N LEU A 264 -9.59 -8.31 -1.76
CA LEU A 264 -9.80 -9.60 -1.10
C LEU A 264 -9.62 -9.49 0.42
N PHE A 265 -8.63 -8.73 0.88
CA PHE A 265 -8.38 -8.50 2.30
C PHE A 265 -9.59 -7.85 2.99
N ALA A 266 -10.09 -6.75 2.45
CA ALA A 266 -11.23 -6.03 3.02
C ALA A 266 -12.54 -6.84 2.99
N ASN A 267 -12.66 -7.79 2.06
CA ASN A 267 -13.92 -8.50 1.85
C ASN A 267 -13.97 -9.93 2.40
N SER A 268 -12.84 -10.52 2.80
CA SER A 268 -12.76 -11.92 3.25
C SER A 268 -12.68 -12.10 4.78
N GLY A 269 -12.48 -11.02 5.52
CA GLY A 269 -12.17 -11.08 6.96
C GLY A 269 -10.80 -11.69 7.24
N ALA A 270 -9.86 -11.50 6.31
CA ALA A 270 -8.45 -11.84 6.44
C ALA A 270 -7.79 -11.14 7.63
N LYS A 271 -6.70 -11.73 8.15
CA LYS A 271 -5.98 -11.17 9.30
C LYS A 271 -5.02 -10.06 8.92
N SER A 272 -4.38 -10.16 7.76
CA SER A 272 -3.40 -9.17 7.33
C SER A 272 -3.21 -9.12 5.82
N LEU A 273 -2.71 -7.98 5.36
CA LEU A 273 -2.29 -7.71 3.99
C LEU A 273 -0.88 -7.12 3.98
N LEU A 274 -0.01 -7.61 3.09
CA LEU A 274 1.31 -7.03 2.83
C LEU A 274 1.49 -6.80 1.32
N VAL A 275 1.80 -5.58 0.92
CA VAL A 275 2.15 -5.26 -0.47
C VAL A 275 3.55 -4.68 -0.49
N ASP A 276 4.39 -5.14 -1.41
CA ASP A 276 5.75 -4.61 -1.53
C ASP A 276 5.74 -3.13 -1.96
N GLY A 277 6.85 -2.42 -1.73
CA GLY A 277 6.96 -0.99 -2.03
C GLY A 277 7.70 -0.69 -3.33
N ARG A 278 8.13 -1.72 -4.06
CA ARG A 278 8.96 -1.55 -5.25
C ARG A 278 8.63 -2.56 -6.34
N HIS A 279 8.93 -2.14 -7.56
CA HIS A 279 8.94 -3.03 -8.70
C HIS A 279 10.02 -4.10 -8.48
N ARG A 280 9.72 -5.38 -8.80
CA ARG A 280 10.67 -6.49 -8.59
C ARG A 280 12.01 -6.34 -9.34
N TRP A 281 11.98 -5.52 -10.40
CA TRP A 281 13.13 -5.06 -11.21
C TRP A 281 13.46 -3.57 -11.01
N ALA A 282 13.27 -3.03 -9.80
CA ALA A 282 13.75 -1.69 -9.48
C ALA A 282 15.28 -1.59 -9.67
N ILE A 283 15.98 -2.71 -9.51
CA ILE A 283 17.35 -2.92 -9.96
C ILE A 283 17.47 -4.15 -10.87
N SER A 284 18.46 -4.17 -11.74
CA SER A 284 18.72 -5.27 -12.68
C SER A 284 19.74 -6.29 -12.15
N THR A 285 20.45 -5.97 -11.08
CA THR A 285 21.42 -6.85 -10.42
C THR A 285 20.74 -8.13 -9.91
N GLN A 286 21.35 -9.27 -10.20
CA GLN A 286 20.82 -10.58 -9.86
C GLN A 286 20.94 -10.86 -8.35
N SER A 287 19.90 -11.48 -7.78
CA SER A 287 19.92 -12.00 -6.41
C SER A 287 20.89 -13.16 -6.26
N ALA A 288 21.59 -13.21 -5.12
CA ALA A 288 22.44 -14.34 -4.75
C ALA A 288 21.67 -15.48 -4.05
N CYS A 289 20.42 -15.27 -3.65
CA CYS A 289 19.67 -16.22 -2.83
C CYS A 289 19.18 -17.41 -3.68
N ILE A 290 18.55 -17.17 -4.82
CA ILE A 290 18.09 -18.23 -5.72
C ILE A 290 18.98 -18.28 -6.97
N SER A 291 19.82 -19.31 -7.07
CA SER A 291 20.74 -19.50 -8.20
C SER A 291 20.05 -19.96 -9.48
N ALA A 292 18.83 -20.49 -9.39
CA ALA A 292 18.03 -20.92 -10.52
C ALA A 292 17.19 -19.74 -11.03
N GLY A 293 17.37 -19.36 -12.29
CA GLY A 293 16.59 -18.28 -12.90
C GLY A 293 17.26 -16.90 -12.83
N ASN A 294 16.65 -15.94 -13.51
CA ASN A 294 17.09 -14.55 -13.55
C ASN A 294 16.22 -13.71 -12.61
N HIS A 295 16.55 -13.74 -11.32
CA HIS A 295 15.84 -12.99 -10.27
C HIS A 295 16.65 -11.78 -9.83
N SER A 296 16.01 -10.62 -9.69
CA SER A 296 16.68 -9.40 -9.23
C SER A 296 16.84 -9.36 -7.70
N LEU A 297 17.82 -8.61 -7.20
CA LEU A 297 17.95 -8.25 -5.79
C LEU A 297 16.69 -7.58 -5.22
N THR A 298 15.91 -6.89 -6.06
CA THR A 298 14.66 -6.24 -5.64
C THR A 298 13.44 -7.14 -5.82
N ASP A 299 13.62 -8.43 -6.09
CA ASP A 299 12.53 -9.39 -6.18
C ASP A 299 12.24 -10.00 -4.81
N PRO A 300 11.21 -9.53 -4.08
CA PRO A 300 10.98 -9.92 -2.69
C PRO A 300 10.56 -11.38 -2.52
N THR A 301 10.23 -12.09 -3.60
CA THR A 301 9.94 -13.53 -3.54
C THR A 301 11.17 -14.41 -3.76
N HIS A 302 12.28 -13.83 -4.21
CA HIS A 302 13.50 -14.56 -4.58
C HIS A 302 14.78 -14.00 -3.93
N ASP A 303 14.69 -12.90 -3.21
CA ASP A 303 15.77 -12.35 -2.40
C ASP A 303 15.35 -12.21 -0.93
N ASN A 304 16.13 -12.79 -0.02
CA ASN A 304 15.81 -12.82 1.40
C ASN A 304 16.31 -11.59 2.19
N ASN A 305 17.05 -10.68 1.54
CA ASN A 305 17.43 -9.40 2.13
C ASN A 305 16.31 -8.37 2.04
N GLU A 306 15.30 -8.61 1.23
CA GLU A 306 14.18 -7.69 1.04
C GLU A 306 13.32 -7.58 2.32
N VAL A 307 12.85 -6.37 2.65
CA VAL A 307 12.07 -6.15 3.90
C VAL A 307 10.74 -6.87 3.85
N PHE A 308 10.14 -7.00 2.67
CA PHE A 308 8.96 -7.82 2.44
C PHE A 308 9.16 -9.25 2.96
N HIS A 309 10.32 -9.88 2.68
CA HIS A 309 10.62 -11.23 3.16
C HIS A 309 10.68 -11.29 4.70
N SER A 310 11.36 -10.34 5.33
CA SER A 310 11.44 -10.26 6.80
C SER A 310 10.06 -10.03 7.44
N ALA A 311 9.22 -9.20 6.83
CA ALA A 311 7.85 -8.96 7.26
C ALA A 311 6.99 -10.23 7.13
N SER A 312 7.08 -10.94 5.99
CA SER A 312 6.39 -12.21 5.79
C SER A 312 6.80 -13.26 6.82
N GLN A 313 8.09 -13.35 7.18
CA GLN A 313 8.54 -14.23 8.27
C GLN A 313 7.94 -13.84 9.62
N ALA A 314 7.91 -12.54 9.95
CA ALA A 314 7.29 -12.07 11.20
C ALA A 314 5.80 -12.42 11.28
N ILE A 315 5.07 -12.26 10.16
CA ILE A 315 3.65 -12.61 10.04
C ILE A 315 3.45 -14.12 10.18
N HIS A 316 4.27 -14.92 9.50
CA HIS A 316 4.26 -16.38 9.60
C HIS A 316 4.48 -16.83 11.05
N ASN A 317 5.56 -16.36 11.66
CA ASN A 317 5.94 -16.71 13.02
C ASN A 317 4.87 -16.31 14.04
N TRP A 318 4.27 -15.12 13.90
CA TRP A 318 3.14 -14.72 14.75
C TRP A 318 1.95 -15.66 14.54
N GLN A 319 1.55 -15.90 13.29
CA GLN A 319 0.33 -16.65 12.99
C GLN A 319 0.42 -18.13 13.34
N ILE A 320 1.59 -18.76 13.27
CA ILE A 320 1.73 -20.18 13.67
C ILE A 320 1.86 -20.38 15.19
N ASN A 321 2.35 -19.36 15.91
CA ASN A 321 2.59 -19.44 17.35
C ASN A 321 1.47 -18.81 18.19
N ALA A 322 0.65 -17.94 17.60
CA ALA A 322 -0.47 -17.33 18.29
C ALA A 322 -1.55 -18.39 18.61
N PRO A 323 -2.17 -18.33 19.80
CA PRO A 323 -3.22 -19.28 20.17
C PRO A 323 -4.43 -19.18 19.22
N ASN A 324 -4.93 -20.32 18.76
CA ASN A 324 -6.13 -20.45 17.93
C ASN A 324 -6.08 -19.75 16.56
N THR A 325 -4.90 -19.36 16.07
CA THR A 325 -4.77 -18.64 14.78
C THR A 325 -4.47 -19.56 13.61
N CYS A 326 -3.83 -20.72 13.81
CA CYS A 326 -3.40 -21.55 12.69
C CYS A 326 -3.45 -23.04 13.03
N PRO A 327 -4.66 -23.62 13.18
CA PRO A 327 -4.82 -25.02 13.52
C PRO A 327 -4.21 -25.93 12.45
N VAL A 328 -3.72 -27.10 12.87
CA VAL A 328 -3.10 -28.10 11.98
C VAL A 328 -4.06 -28.55 10.88
N THR A 329 -5.37 -28.49 11.12
CA THR A 329 -6.43 -28.93 10.19
C THR A 329 -6.77 -27.92 9.08
N GLY A 330 -5.87 -26.98 8.75
CA GLY A 330 -6.01 -26.13 7.56
C GLY A 330 -6.88 -24.89 7.75
N GLY A 331 -6.97 -24.32 8.95
CA GLY A 331 -7.73 -23.07 9.17
C GLY A 331 -7.03 -21.78 8.69
N CYS A 332 -5.77 -21.87 8.27
CA CYS A 332 -4.92 -20.73 7.95
C CYS A 332 -4.17 -20.91 6.63
N ALA A 333 -3.78 -19.80 6.01
CA ALA A 333 -2.98 -19.79 4.78
C ALA A 333 -2.15 -18.52 4.64
N PHE A 334 -1.09 -18.63 3.84
CA PHE A 334 -0.25 -17.51 3.40
C PHE A 334 -0.35 -17.44 1.88
N ILE A 335 -1.14 -16.49 1.39
CA ILE A 335 -1.55 -16.40 0.00
C ILE A 335 -0.79 -15.25 -0.66
N GLN A 336 -0.01 -15.55 -1.70
CA GLN A 336 0.63 -14.57 -2.55
C GLN A 336 -0.11 -14.47 -3.88
N ILE A 337 -0.62 -13.27 -4.15
CA ILE A 337 -1.34 -12.93 -5.38
C ILE A 337 -0.31 -12.39 -6.37
N HIS A 338 -0.15 -13.11 -7.47
CA HIS A 338 0.75 -12.76 -8.56
C HIS A 338 0.02 -12.59 -9.89
N GLY A 339 0.74 -12.04 -10.84
CA GLY A 339 0.30 -11.88 -12.20
C GLY A 339 1.27 -12.53 -13.17
N LYS A 340 0.74 -13.40 -14.03
CA LYS A 340 1.49 -13.94 -15.16
C LYS A 340 1.18 -13.19 -16.45
N GLY A 341 2.14 -13.27 -17.37
CA GLY A 341 1.91 -12.98 -18.78
C GLY A 341 1.33 -14.20 -19.49
N ASN A 342 1.84 -14.46 -20.70
CA ASN A 342 1.43 -15.59 -21.53
C ASN A 342 2.25 -16.87 -21.22
N ASP A 343 3.04 -16.87 -20.15
CA ASP A 343 3.98 -17.95 -19.81
C ASP A 343 3.29 -19.29 -19.54
N CYS A 344 2.00 -19.26 -19.20
CA CYS A 344 1.16 -20.44 -19.01
C CYS A 344 0.11 -20.61 -20.10
N ASP A 345 0.35 -20.05 -21.28
CA ASP A 345 -0.47 -20.30 -22.45
C ASP A 345 0.13 -21.48 -23.23
N GLY A 346 -0.71 -22.42 -23.66
CA GLY A 346 -0.31 -23.55 -24.47
C GLY A 346 0.09 -23.14 -25.89
N SER A 347 0.70 -24.08 -26.62
CA SER A 347 1.07 -23.91 -28.03
C SER A 347 -0.08 -23.32 -28.85
N GLY A 348 0.20 -22.23 -29.59
CA GLY A 348 -0.79 -21.54 -30.41
C GLY A 348 -1.58 -20.44 -29.69
N GLY A 349 -1.16 -20.01 -28.50
CA GLY A 349 -1.80 -18.91 -27.76
C GLY A 349 -3.12 -19.30 -27.10
N THR A 350 -3.34 -20.61 -26.92
CA THR A 350 -4.51 -21.09 -26.17
C THR A 350 -4.20 -20.96 -24.69
N VAL A 351 -4.92 -20.11 -23.97
CA VAL A 351 -4.73 -19.95 -22.52
C VAL A 351 -4.92 -21.31 -21.85
N ASN A 352 -3.84 -21.87 -21.28
CA ASN A 352 -3.91 -23.15 -20.59
C ASN A 352 -4.48 -22.94 -19.18
N SER A 353 -4.06 -21.84 -18.54
CA SER A 353 -4.53 -21.40 -17.21
C SER A 353 -4.74 -19.90 -17.17
N ARG A 354 -5.94 -19.42 -16.83
CA ARG A 354 -6.21 -18.03 -16.44
C ARG A 354 -5.86 -17.80 -14.99
N ILE A 355 -5.97 -18.84 -14.17
CA ILE A 355 -5.49 -18.88 -12.80
C ILE A 355 -4.68 -20.16 -12.63
N PHE A 356 -3.47 -20.05 -12.13
CA PHE A 356 -2.62 -21.17 -11.78
C PHE A 356 -2.32 -21.10 -10.28
N VAL A 357 -2.79 -22.10 -9.54
CA VAL A 357 -2.66 -22.18 -8.09
C VAL A 357 -1.64 -23.26 -7.74
N SER A 358 -0.62 -22.90 -6.98
CA SER A 358 0.37 -23.85 -6.46
C SER A 358 0.49 -23.72 -4.94
N ASN A 359 1.12 -24.72 -4.34
CA ASN A 359 1.52 -24.66 -2.94
C ASN A 359 3.03 -24.38 -2.76
N GLY A 360 3.73 -23.90 -3.80
CA GLY A 360 5.16 -23.62 -3.74
C GLY A 360 6.06 -24.85 -3.75
N LEU A 361 5.55 -26.01 -4.20
CA LEU A 361 6.34 -27.23 -4.39
C LEU A 361 6.55 -27.53 -5.87
N ALA A 362 7.59 -28.31 -6.17
CA ALA A 362 7.84 -28.81 -7.52
C ALA A 362 6.60 -29.52 -8.10
N GLY A 363 6.36 -29.39 -9.41
CA GLY A 363 5.15 -29.94 -10.05
C GLY A 363 4.98 -31.46 -9.93
N SER A 364 6.06 -32.19 -9.63
CA SER A 364 6.03 -33.63 -9.35
C SER A 364 5.63 -33.99 -7.91
N SER A 365 5.35 -33.01 -7.06
CA SER A 365 4.95 -33.23 -5.65
C SER A 365 3.68 -34.06 -5.56
N THR A 366 3.70 -35.08 -4.70
CA THR A 366 2.53 -35.92 -4.41
C THR A 366 1.50 -35.20 -3.55
N LEU A 367 1.86 -34.06 -2.93
CA LEU A 367 0.95 -33.27 -2.10
C LEU A 367 -0.15 -32.57 -2.91
N TYR A 368 0.05 -32.36 -4.21
CA TYR A 368 -1.04 -31.91 -5.10
C TYR A 368 -2.15 -32.97 -5.23
N GLN A 369 -1.84 -34.26 -5.08
CA GLN A 369 -2.80 -35.37 -5.20
C GLN A 369 -3.40 -35.77 -3.85
N THR A 370 -2.55 -35.87 -2.83
CA THR A 370 -2.87 -36.55 -1.57
C THR A 370 -3.46 -35.61 -0.53
N TYR A 371 -3.25 -34.31 -0.67
CA TYR A 371 -3.71 -33.29 0.27
C TYR A 371 -4.82 -32.43 -0.34
N SER A 372 -5.97 -33.06 -0.63
CA SER A 372 -7.19 -32.35 -1.06
C SER A 372 -7.62 -31.25 -0.10
N THR A 373 -7.21 -31.33 1.17
CA THR A 373 -7.47 -30.33 2.22
C THR A 373 -6.41 -29.23 2.32
N SER A 374 -5.33 -29.27 1.54
CA SER A 374 -4.36 -28.17 1.55
C SER A 374 -5.04 -26.85 1.16
N PRO A 375 -4.60 -25.71 1.71
CA PRO A 375 -5.08 -24.39 1.31
C PRO A 375 -5.10 -24.15 -0.20
N ALA A 376 -4.02 -24.54 -0.91
CA ALA A 376 -3.93 -24.36 -2.35
C ALA A 376 -4.96 -25.21 -3.10
N ASN A 377 -5.09 -26.50 -2.76
CA ASN A 377 -6.06 -27.39 -3.41
C ASN A 377 -7.51 -26.95 -3.17
N ARG A 378 -7.84 -26.54 -1.93
CA ARG A 378 -9.18 -26.02 -1.61
C ARG A 378 -9.49 -24.73 -2.37
N LEU A 379 -8.54 -23.80 -2.40
CA LEU A 379 -8.72 -22.54 -3.14
C LEU A 379 -8.89 -22.81 -4.63
N ALA A 380 -8.04 -23.65 -5.23
CA ALA A 380 -8.15 -24.05 -6.63
C ALA A 380 -9.51 -24.67 -6.94
N TYR A 381 -9.98 -25.61 -6.10
CA TYR A 381 -11.29 -26.23 -6.24
C TYR A 381 -12.42 -25.20 -6.28
N TYR A 382 -12.49 -24.29 -5.30
CA TYR A 382 -13.56 -23.30 -5.27
C TYR A 382 -13.43 -22.25 -6.38
N LEU A 383 -12.22 -21.89 -6.80
CA LEU A 383 -12.04 -21.03 -7.98
C LEU A 383 -12.54 -21.72 -9.25
N SER A 384 -12.31 -23.03 -9.41
CA SER A 384 -12.86 -23.79 -10.54
C SER A 384 -14.39 -23.82 -10.52
N LEU A 385 -15.04 -23.76 -9.34
CA LEU A 385 -16.49 -23.66 -9.26
C LEU A 385 -17.00 -22.27 -9.67
N GLU A 386 -16.30 -21.20 -9.27
CA GLU A 386 -16.71 -19.82 -9.59
C GLU A 386 -16.43 -19.42 -11.04
N PHE A 387 -15.34 -19.94 -11.64
CA PHE A 387 -14.91 -19.58 -12.99
C PHE A 387 -15.18 -20.67 -14.05
N GLY A 388 -15.76 -21.80 -13.63
CA GLY A 388 -16.03 -22.96 -14.49
C GLY A 388 -14.83 -23.90 -14.62
N ALA A 389 -15.12 -25.20 -14.66
CA ALA A 389 -14.13 -26.25 -14.93
C ALA A 389 -13.97 -26.46 -16.45
N GLY A 390 -12.72 -26.43 -16.93
CA GLY A 390 -12.38 -26.67 -18.34
C GLY A 390 -12.50 -25.42 -19.23
N SER A 391 -11.66 -25.35 -20.28
CA SER A 391 -11.41 -24.19 -21.16
C SER A 391 -10.50 -23.08 -20.59
N GLY A 392 -9.48 -23.48 -19.83
CA GLY A 392 -8.36 -22.62 -19.50
C GLY A 392 -8.52 -21.76 -18.24
N GLY A 393 -9.46 -22.06 -17.34
CA GLY A 393 -9.83 -21.19 -16.21
C GLY A 393 -8.92 -21.28 -14.98
N VAL A 394 -8.83 -22.46 -14.36
CA VAL A 394 -8.07 -22.65 -13.09
C VAL A 394 -7.35 -23.99 -13.13
N ASN A 395 -6.03 -24.00 -13.00
CA ASN A 395 -5.24 -25.22 -12.88
C ASN A 395 -4.21 -25.14 -11.75
N MET A 396 -3.53 -26.25 -11.55
CA MET A 396 -2.46 -26.51 -10.61
C MET A 396 -1.35 -27.28 -11.33
N PRO A 397 -0.16 -27.44 -10.74
CA PRO A 397 0.93 -28.17 -11.40
C PRO A 397 0.61 -29.61 -11.81
N ILE A 398 -0.35 -30.26 -11.15
CA ILE A 398 -0.76 -31.64 -11.50
C ILE A 398 -1.53 -31.73 -12.82
N ASN A 399 -2.30 -30.71 -13.19
CA ASN A 399 -3.18 -30.72 -14.36
C ASN A 399 -2.80 -29.69 -15.43
N ASP A 400 -1.80 -28.86 -15.17
CA ASP A 400 -1.16 -28.01 -16.17
C ASP A 400 0.37 -28.17 -16.07
N THR A 401 0.92 -29.07 -16.89
CA THR A 401 2.36 -29.33 -16.97
C THR A 401 3.09 -28.36 -17.90
N VAL A 402 2.38 -27.41 -18.54
CA VAL A 402 2.96 -26.38 -19.40
C VAL A 402 3.40 -25.18 -18.57
N CYS A 403 2.59 -24.82 -17.58
CA CYS A 403 2.88 -23.73 -16.65
C CYS A 403 3.92 -24.15 -15.61
N ASP A 404 5.08 -23.48 -15.61
CA ASP A 404 6.19 -23.74 -14.67
C ASP A 404 6.21 -22.76 -13.48
N LEU A 405 5.22 -21.87 -13.39
CA LEU A 405 5.07 -20.86 -12.33
C LEU A 405 4.55 -21.46 -11.01
N ALA A 406 5.13 -22.58 -10.57
CA ALA A 406 4.74 -23.28 -9.35
C ALA A 406 5.35 -22.68 -8.08
N ALA A 407 6.12 -21.57 -8.18
CA ALA A 407 6.77 -20.88 -7.06
C ALA A 407 7.65 -21.77 -6.15
N PHE A 408 8.24 -22.85 -6.67
CA PHE A 408 9.15 -23.69 -5.88
C PHE A 408 10.49 -23.00 -5.54
N THR A 409 10.80 -21.90 -6.23
CA THR A 409 11.93 -21.00 -5.95
C THR A 409 11.58 -19.90 -4.96
N ASN A 410 10.33 -19.77 -4.53
CA ASN A 410 9.91 -18.71 -3.63
C ASN A 410 10.48 -18.91 -2.22
N VAL A 411 11.31 -17.98 -1.75
CA VAL A 411 12.05 -18.12 -0.49
C VAL A 411 11.12 -18.13 0.73
N PHE A 412 10.04 -17.36 0.70
CA PHE A 412 9.05 -17.36 1.77
C PHE A 412 8.18 -18.63 1.73
N GLY A 413 7.77 -19.06 0.52
CA GLY A 413 7.05 -20.32 0.33
C GLY A 413 7.82 -21.53 0.88
N ARG A 414 9.14 -21.55 0.73
CA ARG A 414 10.02 -22.58 1.33
C ARG A 414 9.91 -22.61 2.85
N ILE A 415 9.95 -21.45 3.51
CA ILE A 415 9.82 -21.34 4.97
C ILE A 415 8.44 -21.84 5.44
N VAL A 416 7.37 -21.40 4.78
CA VAL A 416 6.01 -21.84 5.11
C VAL A 416 5.86 -23.36 4.93
N ASN A 417 6.58 -23.95 3.98
CA ASN A 417 6.63 -25.38 3.72
C ASN A 417 7.75 -26.12 4.49
N GLY A 418 8.16 -25.59 5.64
CA GLY A 418 8.99 -26.29 6.62
C GLY A 418 10.50 -26.27 6.36
N VAL A 419 10.98 -25.51 5.37
CA VAL A 419 12.43 -25.25 5.26
C VAL A 419 12.83 -24.31 6.40
N SER A 420 13.73 -24.77 7.26
CA SER A 420 14.29 -23.93 8.32
C SER A 420 15.13 -22.81 7.74
N ASN A 421 15.10 -21.65 8.40
CA ASN A 421 16.03 -20.54 8.19
C ASN A 421 17.41 -20.79 8.82
N GLU A 422 17.63 -21.94 9.45
CA GLU A 422 18.91 -22.36 10.01
C GLU A 422 19.56 -23.49 9.18
N PRO A 423 20.87 -23.39 8.88
CA PRO A 423 21.73 -22.21 9.10
C PRO A 423 21.21 -20.98 8.34
N ALA A 424 21.60 -19.77 8.77
CA ALA A 424 21.15 -18.53 8.12
C ALA A 424 21.15 -18.62 6.59
N ASN A 425 20.04 -18.21 5.96
CA ASN A 425 19.79 -18.25 4.52
C ASN A 425 19.60 -19.67 3.93
N ASN A 426 19.29 -20.68 4.73
CA ASN A 426 19.06 -22.04 4.23
C ASN A 426 17.88 -22.10 3.24
N GLU A 427 16.88 -21.23 3.36
CA GLU A 427 15.79 -21.06 2.41
C GLU A 427 16.24 -20.61 1.01
N CYS A 428 17.44 -20.03 0.86
CA CYS A 428 18.02 -19.68 -0.43
C CYS A 428 18.48 -20.91 -1.21
N ILE A 429 19.08 -21.87 -0.50
CA ILE A 429 19.75 -23.02 -1.13
C ILE A 429 18.94 -24.32 -1.06
N MET A 430 18.01 -24.44 -0.11
CA MET A 430 17.20 -25.64 0.07
C MET A 430 15.78 -25.44 -0.46
N ALA A 431 15.39 -26.24 -1.46
CA ALA A 431 14.01 -26.30 -1.91
C ALA A 431 13.13 -27.04 -0.88
N ALA A 432 11.86 -26.64 -0.79
CA ALA A 432 10.87 -27.40 -0.05
C ALA A 432 10.55 -28.73 -0.75
N THR A 433 10.27 -29.77 0.03
CA THR A 433 9.96 -31.11 -0.45
C THR A 433 8.63 -31.60 0.15
N ASP A 434 8.09 -32.70 -0.37
CA ASP A 434 6.92 -33.36 0.23
C ASP A 434 7.13 -33.66 1.72
N ALA A 435 8.35 -34.05 2.10
CA ALA A 435 8.70 -34.37 3.48
C ALA A 435 8.72 -33.13 4.38
N SER A 436 9.31 -32.01 3.94
CA SER A 436 9.34 -30.78 4.74
C SER A 436 7.96 -30.12 4.84
N ALA A 437 7.17 -30.21 3.77
CA ALA A 437 5.84 -29.62 3.69
C ALA A 437 4.77 -30.47 4.39
N PHE A 438 5.07 -31.71 4.77
CA PHE A 438 4.13 -32.58 5.46
C PHE A 438 3.62 -31.91 6.75
N ASN A 439 2.30 -31.72 6.87
CA ASN A 439 1.62 -30.95 7.93
C ASN A 439 1.93 -29.45 8.01
N MET A 440 2.79 -28.91 7.14
CA MET A 440 3.14 -27.48 7.10
C MET A 440 2.65 -26.77 5.83
N ASN A 441 2.19 -27.52 4.82
CA ASN A 441 1.68 -27.08 3.52
C ASN A 441 0.55 -26.03 3.61
N ARG A 442 0.92 -24.77 3.86
CA ARG A 442 0.03 -23.62 4.11
C ARG A 442 0.25 -22.47 3.14
N PHE A 443 1.26 -22.59 2.29
CA PHE A 443 1.57 -21.61 1.27
C PHE A 443 0.59 -21.77 0.10
N VAL A 444 0.13 -20.64 -0.42
CA VAL A 444 -0.66 -20.59 -1.64
C VAL A 444 -0.06 -19.53 -2.53
N HIS A 445 0.34 -19.93 -3.72
CA HIS A 445 0.78 -19.02 -4.77
C HIS A 445 -0.27 -19.05 -5.88
N ALA A 446 -0.74 -17.88 -6.29
CA ALA A 446 -1.79 -17.75 -7.28
C ALA A 446 -1.35 -16.79 -8.39
N GLU A 447 -0.99 -17.37 -9.54
CA GLU A 447 -0.68 -16.65 -10.76
C GLU A 447 -1.95 -16.47 -11.59
N GLN A 448 -2.15 -15.28 -12.14
CA GLN A 448 -3.38 -14.97 -12.86
C GLN A 448 -3.09 -14.37 -14.23
N SER A 449 -3.98 -14.47 -15.19
CA SER A 449 -3.88 -13.76 -16.46
C SER A 449 -4.34 -12.30 -16.31
N PRO A 450 -3.95 -11.40 -17.22
CA PRO A 450 -4.33 -10.00 -17.15
C PRO A 450 -5.84 -9.77 -17.05
N ASP A 451 -6.68 -10.53 -17.75
CA ASP A 451 -8.15 -10.41 -17.71
C ASP A 451 -8.74 -10.76 -16.33
N MET A 452 -8.10 -11.66 -15.57
CA MET A 452 -8.51 -11.99 -14.21
C MET A 452 -8.20 -10.88 -13.20
N ARG A 453 -7.27 -9.98 -13.55
CA ARG A 453 -6.84 -8.84 -12.70
C ARG A 453 -7.29 -7.48 -13.22
N ALA A 454 -7.62 -7.38 -14.51
CA ALA A 454 -7.91 -6.13 -15.20
C ALA A 454 -9.07 -5.40 -14.55
N LEU A 455 -8.91 -4.14 -14.18
CA LEU A 455 -10.06 -3.34 -13.74
C LEU A 455 -11.11 -3.34 -14.86
N SER A 456 -12.41 -3.32 -14.51
CA SER A 456 -13.47 -3.33 -15.53
C SER A 456 -13.21 -2.17 -16.52
N PRO A 457 -13.22 -2.39 -17.84
CA PRO A 457 -12.95 -1.34 -18.83
C PRO A 457 -13.98 -0.21 -18.90
N ASP A 458 -14.82 -0.02 -17.88
CA ASP A 458 -15.88 1.00 -17.91
C ASP A 458 -15.27 2.41 -17.99
N SER A 459 -15.20 2.91 -19.22
CA SER A 459 -15.15 4.32 -19.64
C SER A 459 -13.86 5.13 -19.40
N CYS A 460 -12.71 4.66 -19.87
CA CYS A 460 -11.67 5.60 -20.32
C CYS A 460 -11.61 5.67 -21.84
N PRO A 461 -12.23 6.70 -22.47
CA PRO A 461 -11.80 7.13 -23.78
C PRO A 461 -10.30 7.46 -23.72
N SER A 462 -9.59 7.26 -24.83
CA SER A 462 -8.14 7.40 -24.99
C SER A 462 -7.55 8.80 -24.67
N THR A 463 -8.30 9.71 -24.05
CA THR A 463 -7.93 11.12 -23.83
C THR A 463 -7.85 11.56 -22.36
N GLY A 464 -7.93 10.66 -21.38
CA GLY A 464 -7.48 10.95 -20.00
C GLY A 464 -8.47 10.56 -18.92
N CYS A 465 -7.99 9.78 -17.94
CA CYS A 465 -8.78 9.23 -16.84
C CYS A 465 -8.90 10.17 -15.62
N SER A 466 -8.85 11.49 -15.79
CA SER A 466 -9.15 12.41 -14.69
C SER A 466 -10.67 12.45 -14.47
N GLY A 467 -11.20 11.50 -13.70
CA GLY A 467 -12.60 11.49 -13.25
C GLY A 467 -13.45 10.27 -13.63
N ALA A 468 -12.90 9.29 -14.36
CA ALA A 468 -13.58 8.01 -14.58
C ALA A 468 -13.46 7.15 -13.32
N SER A 469 -14.59 6.74 -12.73
CA SER A 469 -14.61 5.80 -11.62
C SER A 469 -14.11 4.45 -12.13
N ARG A 470 -12.90 4.06 -11.72
CA ARG A 470 -12.40 2.69 -11.97
C ARG A 470 -13.28 1.75 -11.17
N SER A 471 -14.11 0.96 -11.84
CA SER A 471 -14.94 -0.05 -11.19
C SER A 471 -14.13 -1.33 -10.94
N ILE A 472 -14.47 -2.02 -9.86
CA ILE A 472 -13.92 -3.32 -9.48
C ILE A 472 -14.05 -4.29 -10.67
N ASN A 473 -12.99 -5.08 -10.94
CA ASN A 473 -13.07 -6.17 -11.91
C ASN A 473 -14.23 -7.11 -11.54
N THR A 474 -15.06 -7.46 -12.51
CA THR A 474 -16.18 -8.39 -12.35
C THR A 474 -15.76 -9.77 -11.81
N ASN A 475 -14.49 -10.15 -11.95
CA ASN A 475 -13.91 -11.40 -11.45
C ASN A 475 -13.53 -11.37 -9.96
N TRP A 476 -13.30 -10.20 -9.35
CA TRP A 476 -12.85 -10.15 -7.96
C TRP A 476 -13.91 -10.60 -6.93
N PRO A 477 -15.21 -10.30 -7.11
CA PRO A 477 -16.26 -10.91 -6.29
C PRO A 477 -16.23 -12.44 -6.31
N ALA A 478 -16.05 -13.05 -7.48
CA ALA A 478 -15.93 -14.51 -7.63
C ALA A 478 -14.68 -15.05 -6.90
N TRP A 479 -13.54 -14.38 -7.02
CA TRP A 479 -12.34 -14.68 -6.22
C TRP A 479 -12.61 -14.64 -4.70
N ASN A 480 -13.29 -13.59 -4.24
CA ASN A 480 -13.62 -13.43 -2.83
C ASN A 480 -14.58 -14.53 -2.35
N THR A 481 -15.56 -14.91 -3.15
CA THR A 481 -16.45 -16.04 -2.86
C THR A 481 -15.67 -17.33 -2.74
N ALA A 482 -14.79 -17.63 -3.70
CA ALA A 482 -13.94 -18.83 -3.66
C ALA A 482 -13.05 -18.85 -2.41
N LEU A 483 -12.42 -17.72 -2.08
CA LEU A 483 -11.58 -17.55 -0.90
C LEU A 483 -12.38 -17.82 0.39
N LYS A 484 -13.58 -17.26 0.50
CA LYS A 484 -14.45 -17.45 1.68
C LYS A 484 -14.91 -18.88 1.87
N LYS A 485 -15.13 -19.62 0.77
CA LYS A 485 -15.49 -21.04 0.79
C LYS A 485 -14.29 -21.94 1.06
N ALA A 486 -13.11 -21.58 0.57
CA ALA A 486 -11.88 -22.35 0.78
C ALA A 486 -11.39 -22.33 2.24
N PHE A 487 -11.71 -21.26 2.96
CA PHE A 487 -11.27 -21.04 4.33
C PHE A 487 -12.47 -20.77 5.24
N ASP A 488 -12.74 -21.69 6.16
CA ASP A 488 -13.86 -21.55 7.10
C ASP A 488 -13.68 -20.33 8.01
N ALA A 489 -14.79 -19.65 8.27
CA ALA A 489 -14.82 -18.55 9.22
C ALA A 489 -14.74 -19.08 10.66
N THR A 490 -13.89 -18.46 11.48
CA THR A 490 -13.78 -18.69 12.92
C THR A 490 -14.12 -17.39 13.64
N CYS A 491 -15.36 -17.27 14.12
CA CYS A 491 -15.79 -16.05 14.80
C CYS A 491 -15.54 -16.10 16.30
N VAL A 492 -15.26 -14.90 16.84
CA VAL A 492 -15.08 -14.71 18.28
C VAL A 492 -16.33 -15.17 19.03
N GLY A 493 -16.15 -15.98 20.07
CA GLY A 493 -17.24 -16.49 20.90
C GLY A 493 -18.02 -17.66 20.29
N GLY A 494 -17.55 -18.26 19.18
CA GLY A 494 -18.21 -19.40 18.54
C GLY A 494 -19.51 -19.04 17.82
N VAL A 495 -19.74 -17.75 17.57
CA VAL A 495 -20.89 -17.27 16.79
C VAL A 495 -20.76 -17.81 15.35
N PRO A 496 -21.81 -18.40 14.75
CA PRO A 496 -21.75 -18.78 13.35
C PRO A 496 -21.50 -17.56 12.47
N ALA A 497 -20.76 -17.74 11.38
CA ALA A 497 -20.70 -16.72 10.34
C ALA A 497 -22.09 -16.52 9.72
N ASP A 498 -22.37 -15.30 9.28
CA ASP A 498 -23.57 -14.97 8.52
C ASP A 498 -23.61 -15.79 7.23
N SER A 499 -24.75 -16.43 6.93
CA SER A 499 -24.85 -17.41 5.85
C SER A 499 -24.64 -16.81 4.45
N ASP A 500 -24.93 -15.52 4.30
CA ASP A 500 -24.93 -14.85 3.01
C ASP A 500 -23.56 -14.22 2.73
N SER A 501 -23.01 -13.51 3.72
CA SER A 501 -21.72 -12.84 3.61
C SER A 501 -20.54 -13.77 3.92
N LEU A 502 -20.77 -14.86 4.65
CA LEU A 502 -19.75 -15.74 5.23
C LEU A 502 -18.75 -15.00 6.12
N LEU A 503 -19.18 -13.89 6.74
CA LEU A 503 -18.39 -13.07 7.66
C LEU A 503 -18.94 -13.18 9.09
N CYS A 504 -18.11 -12.84 10.06
CA CYS A 504 -18.55 -12.76 11.44
C CYS A 504 -19.43 -11.53 11.64
N PRO A 505 -20.54 -11.64 12.41
CA PRO A 505 -21.34 -10.48 12.75
C PRO A 505 -20.53 -9.48 13.61
N PRO A 506 -20.82 -8.17 13.50
CA PRO A 506 -20.10 -7.12 14.22
C PRO A 506 -20.18 -7.23 15.76
#